data_AF-A0A1S0U3W2-F1
#
_entry.id   AF-A0A1S0U3W2-F1
#
_cell.length_a   1.000
_cell.length_b   1.000
_cell.length_c   1.000
_cell.angle_alpha   90.00
_cell.angle_beta   90.00
_cell.angle_gamma   90.00
#
_symmetry.space_group_name_H-M   'P 1'
#
loop_
_entity.id
_entity.type
_entity.pdbx_description
1 polymer ?
#
loop_
_entity_poly.entity_id
_entity_poly.type
_entity_poly.pdbx_seq_one_letter_code
_entity_poly.pdbx_strand_id
1 'polypeptide(L)'
;MLIAFVGVLEARGGRRAGKSKGKSNLQFAQVAEFSLVHTQLPDSKSAHIVTGSHFSQTFRLGYKLVLICKAKGTPRPTIKWYKEGAEIPPKKNTHHYEKLLDEDMLWSKLEIDPATMGDQGIYACVANNEHGVMAKNFKAEYTY
;
A
#
# COMPACT_ATOMS: atom_id res chain seq x y z
N MET A 1 43.93 17.98 45.47
CA MET A 1 45.39 17.72 45.57
C MET A 1 45.71 16.62 44.56
N LEU A 2 46.65 16.85 43.64
CA LEU A 2 47.40 15.91 42.75
C LEU A 2 46.67 14.61 42.28
N ILE A 3 46.28 14.45 41.02
CA ILE A 3 47.09 14.14 39.81
C ILE A 3 47.93 12.85 39.94
N ALA A 4 47.62 11.85 39.09
CA ALA A 4 48.57 10.87 38.57
C ALA A 4 48.11 10.36 37.18
N PHE A 5 49.00 10.33 36.19
CA PHE A 5 48.76 9.91 34.79
C PHE A 5 49.71 8.77 34.40
N VAL A 6 49.17 7.65 33.89
CA VAL A 6 49.79 6.58 33.03
C VAL A 6 48.66 5.70 32.46
N GLY A 7 48.75 5.00 31.31
CA GLY A 7 49.77 4.95 30.24
C GLY A 7 50.60 3.65 30.21
N VAL A 8 50.90 3.01 29.05
CA VAL A 8 50.44 3.14 27.65
C VAL A 8 50.86 1.86 26.87
N LEU A 9 50.01 1.32 25.96
CA LEU A 9 50.30 0.26 24.93
C LEU A 9 50.82 -1.13 25.45
N GLU A 10 50.83 -2.26 24.72
CA GLU A 10 50.64 -2.73 23.32
C GLU A 10 49.78 -4.03 23.32
N ALA A 11 49.38 -4.74 22.24
CA ALA A 11 49.04 -4.46 20.83
C ALA A 11 48.63 -5.81 20.14
N ARG A 12 48.17 -5.73 18.87
CA ARG A 12 47.95 -6.84 17.89
C ARG A 12 46.69 -7.71 18.11
N GLY A 13 45.92 -8.07 17.07
CA GLY A 13 45.99 -7.67 15.66
C GLY A 13 44.98 -8.43 14.77
N GLY A 14 44.70 -7.91 13.57
CA GLY A 14 43.84 -8.59 12.58
C GLY A 14 43.43 -7.71 11.40
N ARG A 15 44.02 -7.92 10.22
CA ARG A 15 43.65 -7.24 8.96
C ARG A 15 42.83 -8.17 8.04
N ARG A 16 41.81 -7.64 7.36
CA ARG A 16 41.28 -7.97 6.02
C ARG A 16 40.17 -6.94 5.72
N ALA A 17 40.17 -6.04 4.72
CA ALA A 17 40.53 -6.06 3.30
C ALA A 17 39.31 -6.33 2.36
N GLY A 18 38.85 -5.27 1.67
CA GLY A 18 37.93 -5.33 0.51
C GLY A 18 36.42 -5.47 0.84
N LYS A 19 35.48 -5.18 -0.07
CA LYS A 19 35.56 -4.48 -1.37
C LYS A 19 34.13 -4.01 -1.78
N SER A 20 34.08 -2.91 -2.53
CA SER A 20 32.95 -2.21 -3.15
C SER A 20 31.71 -3.01 -3.66
N LYS A 21 30.58 -2.28 -3.75
CA LYS A 21 29.32 -2.51 -4.52
C LYS A 21 28.23 -3.41 -3.92
N GLY A 22 27.01 -2.87 -3.89
CA GLY A 22 25.77 -3.62 -3.67
C GLY A 22 24.57 -2.72 -3.44
N LYS A 23 23.92 -2.21 -4.51
CA LYS A 23 22.58 -1.62 -4.39
C LYS A 23 21.62 -2.77 -4.06
N SER A 24 21.15 -2.88 -2.82
CA SER A 24 20.07 -3.82 -2.46
C SER A 24 18.73 -3.27 -2.94
N ASN A 25 18.52 -3.31 -4.26
CA ASN A 25 17.17 -3.40 -4.80
C ASN A 25 16.54 -4.64 -4.16
N LEU A 26 15.46 -4.48 -3.39
CA LEU A 26 14.60 -5.59 -3.00
C LEU A 26 13.96 -6.13 -4.28
N GLN A 27 14.62 -7.12 -4.89
CA GLN A 27 14.17 -7.72 -6.13
C GLN A 27 12.88 -8.51 -5.89
N PHE A 28 12.06 -8.53 -6.93
CA PHE A 28 10.80 -9.24 -7.19
C PHE A 28 10.59 -10.68 -6.66
N ALA A 29 11.57 -11.29 -5.97
CA ALA A 29 11.50 -12.67 -5.46
C ALA A 29 10.36 -12.91 -4.46
N GLN A 30 9.92 -11.89 -3.72
CA GLN A 30 8.92 -12.04 -2.65
C GLN A 30 7.48 -12.28 -3.14
N VAL A 31 7.25 -12.31 -4.47
CA VAL A 31 5.94 -12.60 -5.06
C VAL A 31 5.71 -14.10 -5.26
N ALA A 32 6.77 -14.90 -5.44
CA ALA A 32 6.65 -16.32 -5.78
C ALA A 32 6.32 -17.22 -4.58
N GLU A 33 6.79 -16.89 -3.38
CA GLU A 33 6.53 -17.71 -2.18
C GLU A 33 5.08 -17.59 -1.66
N PHE A 34 4.35 -16.54 -2.08
CA PHE A 34 2.92 -16.39 -1.77
C PHE A 34 2.02 -17.44 -2.44
N SER A 35 2.52 -18.16 -3.46
CA SER A 35 1.73 -19.18 -4.19
C SER A 35 1.59 -20.52 -3.46
N LEU A 36 2.25 -20.73 -2.31
CA LEU A 36 2.15 -21.98 -1.52
C LEU A 36 1.48 -21.81 -0.15
N VAL A 37 0.92 -20.62 0.16
CA VAL A 37 0.05 -20.47 1.32
C VAL A 37 -1.25 -21.21 1.03
N HIS A 38 -1.47 -22.32 1.73
CA HIS A 38 -2.72 -23.07 1.73
C HIS A 38 -3.89 -22.11 1.91
N THR A 39 -4.96 -22.25 1.12
CA THR A 39 -6.14 -21.36 1.17
C THR A 39 -6.84 -21.45 2.52
N GLN A 40 -6.33 -20.71 3.50
CA GLN A 40 -7.15 -20.17 4.56
C GLN A 40 -8.21 -19.34 3.85
N LEU A 41 -9.46 -19.80 3.91
CA LEU A 41 -10.63 -18.94 3.73
C LEU A 41 -10.34 -17.67 4.52
N PRO A 42 -10.56 -16.46 3.95
CA PRO A 42 -10.22 -15.22 4.64
C PRO A 42 -10.81 -15.31 6.04
N ASP A 43 -9.94 -15.25 7.07
CA ASP A 43 -10.40 -15.28 8.45
C ASP A 43 -11.55 -14.29 8.53
N SER A 44 -12.73 -14.74 8.95
CA SER A 44 -13.94 -13.92 8.91
C SER A 44 -13.76 -12.63 9.73
N LYS A 45 -12.76 -12.60 10.60
CA LYS A 45 -12.31 -11.42 11.32
C LYS A 45 -11.40 -10.51 10.49
N SER A 46 -10.54 -11.03 9.64
CA SER A 46 -9.56 -10.26 8.84
C SER A 46 -10.22 -9.43 7.74
N ALA A 47 -9.68 -8.22 7.52
CA ALA A 47 -10.15 -7.30 6.49
C ALA A 47 -9.93 -7.86 5.09
N HIS A 48 -11.03 -8.15 4.37
CA HIS A 48 -10.99 -8.66 3.01
C HIS A 48 -11.91 -7.87 2.06
N ILE A 49 -11.42 -7.59 0.85
CA ILE A 49 -12.16 -6.85 -0.17
C ILE A 49 -13.10 -7.82 -0.91
N VAL A 50 -14.39 -7.75 -0.59
CA VAL A 50 -15.44 -8.58 -1.20
C VAL A 50 -15.85 -8.11 -2.59
N THR A 51 -15.67 -6.83 -2.91
CA THR A 51 -15.99 -6.26 -4.24
C THR A 51 -15.15 -5.02 -4.48
N GLY A 52 -14.86 -4.70 -5.74
CA GLY A 52 -14.27 -3.42 -6.12
C GLY A 52 -14.29 -3.26 -7.63
N SER A 53 -13.86 -2.10 -8.13
CA SER A 53 -13.81 -1.79 -9.56
C SER A 53 -13.10 -2.86 -10.42
N HIS A 54 -13.34 -2.78 -11.72
CA HIS A 54 -12.63 -3.60 -12.71
C HIS A 54 -11.11 -3.36 -12.62
N PHE A 55 -10.31 -4.38 -12.91
CA PHE A 55 -8.85 -4.30 -12.77
C PHE A 55 -8.20 -3.30 -13.74
N SER A 56 -8.91 -2.95 -14.82
CA SER A 56 -8.55 -1.88 -15.75
C SER A 56 -9.78 -1.01 -16.02
N GLN A 57 -9.68 0.28 -15.76
CA GLN A 57 -10.76 1.26 -15.86
C GLN A 57 -10.34 2.37 -16.82
N THR A 58 -11.15 2.65 -17.83
CA THR A 58 -10.96 3.83 -18.68
C THR A 58 -11.74 5.03 -18.15
N PHE A 59 -11.21 6.23 -18.36
CA PHE A 59 -11.90 7.50 -18.09
C PHE A 59 -11.68 8.50 -19.22
N ARG A 60 -12.59 9.48 -19.36
CA ARG A 60 -12.44 10.57 -20.33
C ARG A 60 -11.93 11.83 -19.64
N LEU A 61 -11.05 12.57 -20.31
CA LEU A 61 -10.53 13.84 -19.80
C LEU A 61 -11.67 14.86 -19.60
N GLY A 62 -11.65 15.59 -18.48
CA GLY A 62 -12.70 16.55 -18.13
C GLY A 62 -13.98 15.94 -17.54
N TYR A 63 -14.07 14.61 -17.47
CA TYR A 63 -15.15 13.88 -16.78
C TYR A 63 -14.62 13.21 -15.51
N LYS A 64 -15.51 12.59 -14.73
CA LYS A 64 -15.14 11.84 -13.53
C LYS A 64 -14.44 10.50 -13.81
N LEU A 65 -13.36 10.25 -13.08
CA LEU A 65 -12.82 8.91 -12.83
C LEU A 65 -13.41 8.41 -11.50
N VAL A 66 -14.02 7.22 -11.50
CA VAL A 66 -14.65 6.63 -10.30
C VAL A 66 -14.09 5.24 -10.04
N LEU A 67 -13.56 5.02 -8.84
CA LEU A 67 -13.15 3.71 -8.34
C LEU A 67 -13.95 3.37 -7.07
N ILE A 68 -14.41 2.13 -6.96
CA ILE A 68 -15.15 1.62 -5.79
C ILE A 68 -14.42 0.44 -5.15
N CYS A 69 -14.58 0.32 -3.84
CA CYS A 69 -14.06 -0.78 -3.04
C CYS A 69 -15.02 -1.09 -1.90
N LYS A 70 -15.28 -2.36 -1.65
CA LYS A 70 -16.16 -2.87 -0.61
C LYS A 70 -15.40 -3.92 0.17
N ALA A 71 -15.22 -3.69 1.47
CA ALA A 71 -14.51 -4.59 2.36
C ALA A 71 -15.40 -5.09 3.50
N LYS A 72 -15.09 -6.29 3.98
CA LYS A 72 -15.72 -6.94 5.12
C LYS A 72 -14.64 -7.38 6.12
N GLY A 73 -14.95 -7.40 7.41
CA GLY A 73 -14.06 -7.88 8.47
C GLY A 73 -14.60 -7.49 9.85
N THR A 74 -14.18 -8.22 10.89
CA THR A 74 -14.64 -8.03 12.27
C THR A 74 -13.42 -7.98 13.20
N PRO A 75 -12.98 -6.79 13.67
CA PRO A 75 -13.64 -5.48 13.56
C PRO A 75 -13.74 -4.91 12.14
N ARG A 76 -14.73 -4.03 11.92
CA ARG A 76 -15.01 -3.35 10.65
C ARG A 76 -13.72 -2.82 9.99
N PRO A 77 -13.47 -3.10 8.70
CA PRO A 77 -12.30 -2.59 8.01
C PRO A 77 -12.38 -1.09 7.75
N THR A 78 -11.24 -0.43 7.80
CA THR A 78 -10.98 0.89 7.22
C THR A 78 -10.56 0.72 5.75
N ILE A 79 -10.91 1.66 4.86
CA ILE A 79 -10.45 1.66 3.47
C ILE A 79 -9.65 2.94 3.17
N LYS A 80 -8.43 2.79 2.67
CA LYS A 80 -7.59 3.88 2.15
C LYS A 80 -7.33 3.71 0.67
N TRP A 81 -7.18 4.83 -0.04
CA TRP A 81 -6.90 4.87 -1.47
C TRP A 81 -5.48 5.35 -1.74
N TYR A 82 -4.81 4.69 -2.67
CA TYR A 82 -3.42 4.96 -3.07
C TYR A 82 -3.33 5.13 -4.58
N LYS A 83 -2.41 5.99 -5.04
CA LYS A 83 -1.95 6.07 -6.44
C LYS A 83 -0.44 5.86 -6.45
N GLU A 84 0.01 4.89 -7.24
CA GLU A 84 1.45 4.61 -7.47
C GLU A 84 2.24 4.40 -6.16
N GLY A 85 1.59 3.79 -5.17
CA GLY A 85 2.16 3.51 -3.84
C GLY A 85 2.03 4.63 -2.81
N ALA A 86 1.63 5.85 -3.21
CA ALA A 86 1.39 6.97 -2.30
C ALA A 86 -0.10 7.06 -1.90
N GLU A 87 -0.39 7.30 -0.62
CA GLU A 87 -1.76 7.54 -0.15
C GLU A 87 -2.31 8.82 -0.82
N ILE A 88 -3.55 8.78 -1.30
CA ILE A 88 -4.18 9.92 -1.98
C ILE A 88 -4.68 10.90 -0.92
N PRO A 89 -4.09 12.11 -0.81
CA PRO A 89 -4.57 13.12 0.12
C PRO A 89 -5.87 13.76 -0.42
N PRO A 90 -6.67 14.42 0.44
CA PRO A 90 -7.75 15.29 -0.01
C PRO A 90 -7.21 16.38 -0.95
N LYS A 91 -7.85 16.54 -2.11
CA LYS A 91 -7.55 17.58 -3.11
C LYS A 91 -8.85 18.22 -3.58
N LYS A 92 -8.76 19.40 -4.21
CA LYS A 92 -9.93 20.13 -4.73
C LYS A 92 -10.80 19.30 -5.69
N ASN A 93 -10.18 18.46 -6.51
CA ASN A 93 -10.84 17.59 -7.49
C ASN A 93 -10.90 16.11 -7.05
N THR A 94 -10.68 15.79 -5.77
CA THR A 94 -10.64 14.41 -5.27
C THR A 94 -11.56 14.24 -4.08
N HIS A 95 -12.57 13.40 -4.24
CA HIS A 95 -13.66 13.21 -3.28
C HIS A 95 -13.70 11.75 -2.82
N HIS A 96 -13.60 11.56 -1.51
CA HIS A 96 -13.70 10.25 -0.88
C HIS A 96 -15.09 10.14 -0.25
N TYR A 97 -15.82 9.08 -0.57
CA TYR A 97 -17.14 8.81 -0.01
C TYR A 97 -17.13 7.45 0.64
N GLU A 98 -17.64 7.37 1.87
CA GLU A 98 -17.76 6.13 2.61
C GLU A 98 -19.21 5.88 3.01
N LYS A 99 -19.61 4.61 3.01
CA LYS A 99 -20.93 4.16 3.42
C LYS A 99 -20.80 2.85 4.20
N LEU A 100 -21.26 2.87 5.45
CA LEU A 100 -21.50 1.64 6.21
C LEU A 100 -22.63 0.87 5.55
N LEU A 101 -22.40 -0.42 5.26
CA LEU A 101 -23.41 -1.30 4.67
C LEU A 101 -23.99 -2.29 5.70
N ASP A 102 -23.19 -2.65 6.70
CA ASP A 102 -23.52 -3.57 7.79
C ASP A 102 -22.57 -3.28 8.98
N GLU A 103 -22.65 -4.01 10.10
CA GLU A 103 -21.75 -3.84 11.26
C GLU A 103 -20.28 -4.17 10.97
N ASP A 104 -20.02 -5.09 10.04
CA ASP A 104 -18.68 -5.58 9.68
C ASP A 104 -18.23 -5.12 8.27
N MET A 105 -19.02 -4.24 7.62
CA MET A 105 -18.92 -3.98 6.18
C MET A 105 -18.87 -2.49 5.81
N LEU A 106 -17.85 -2.11 5.06
CA LEU A 106 -17.61 -0.76 4.57
C LEU A 106 -17.57 -0.73 3.04
N TRP A 107 -18.26 0.23 2.44
CA TRP A 107 -18.11 0.60 1.03
C TRP A 107 -17.45 1.98 0.94
N SER A 108 -16.49 2.12 0.03
CA SER A 108 -15.73 3.34 -0.22
C SER A 108 -15.68 3.61 -1.74
N LYS A 109 -15.79 4.88 -2.11
CA LYS A 109 -15.66 5.38 -3.49
C LYS A 109 -14.65 6.52 -3.51
N LEU A 110 -13.64 6.37 -4.35
CA LEU A 110 -12.78 7.45 -4.82
C LEU A 110 -13.37 8.02 -6.10
N GLU A 111 -13.58 9.34 -6.13
CA GLU A 111 -14.01 10.08 -7.30
C GLU A 111 -13.03 11.22 -7.57
N ILE A 112 -12.54 11.30 -8.81
CA ILE A 112 -11.68 12.39 -9.28
C ILE A 112 -12.44 13.13 -10.37
N ASP A 113 -12.83 14.38 -10.12
CA ASP A 113 -13.68 15.18 -11.01
C ASP A 113 -13.28 16.67 -10.95
N PRO A 114 -12.89 17.31 -12.08
CA PRO A 114 -12.60 16.70 -13.37
C PRO A 114 -11.32 15.85 -13.32
N ALA A 115 -11.32 14.73 -14.03
CA ALA A 115 -10.12 13.91 -14.25
C ALA A 115 -9.25 14.50 -15.37
N THR A 116 -7.94 14.39 -15.16
CA THR A 116 -6.88 14.95 -16.00
C THR A 116 -5.93 13.84 -16.48
N MET A 117 -5.01 14.16 -17.41
CA MET A 117 -4.00 13.20 -17.86
C MET A 117 -3.10 12.70 -16.72
N GLY A 118 -2.89 13.51 -15.66
CA GLY A 118 -2.11 13.14 -14.48
C GLY A 118 -2.78 12.12 -13.56
N ASP A 119 -4.08 11.87 -13.76
CA ASP A 119 -4.86 10.90 -12.99
C ASP A 119 -4.78 9.48 -13.57
N GLN A 120 -4.10 9.29 -14.70
CA GLN A 120 -3.70 7.95 -15.17
C GLN A 120 -2.65 7.34 -14.24
N GLY A 121 -2.73 6.03 -14.00
CA GLY A 121 -1.76 5.29 -13.18
C GLY A 121 -2.33 4.01 -12.56
N ILE A 122 -1.57 3.43 -11.64
CA ILE A 122 -2.02 2.29 -10.83
C ILE A 122 -2.58 2.81 -9.51
N TYR A 123 -3.85 2.54 -9.26
CA TYR A 123 -4.53 2.80 -8.00
C TYR A 123 -4.59 1.54 -7.16
N ALA A 124 -4.71 1.69 -5.85
CA ALA A 124 -5.08 0.60 -4.95
C ALA A 124 -6.12 1.08 -3.93
N CYS A 125 -7.09 0.23 -3.62
CA CYS A 125 -7.76 0.31 -2.32
C CYS A 125 -7.11 -0.68 -1.36
N VAL A 126 -6.85 -0.22 -0.14
CA VAL A 126 -6.28 -1.02 0.94
C VAL A 126 -7.31 -1.08 2.05
N ALA A 127 -7.83 -2.28 2.30
CA ALA A 127 -8.69 -2.59 3.44
C ALA A 127 -7.83 -3.06 4.61
N ASN A 128 -8.06 -2.52 5.81
CA ASN A 128 -7.24 -2.80 7.00
C ASN A 128 -8.08 -2.89 8.27
N ASN A 129 -7.80 -3.89 9.09
CA ASN A 129 -8.19 -3.99 10.49
C ASN A 129 -7.10 -4.70 11.33
N GLU A 130 -7.33 -4.88 12.63
CA GLU A 130 -6.35 -5.49 13.55
C GLU A 130 -5.99 -6.97 13.23
N HIS A 131 -6.79 -7.64 12.40
CA HIS A 131 -6.59 -9.03 12.00
C HIS A 131 -6.01 -9.18 10.59
N GLY A 132 -5.79 -8.09 9.85
CA GLY A 132 -5.06 -8.13 8.60
C GLY A 132 -5.31 -6.97 7.64
N VAL A 133 -4.58 -7.04 6.53
CA VAL A 133 -4.58 -6.05 5.45
C VAL A 133 -4.78 -6.78 4.13
N MET A 134 -5.66 -6.27 3.29
CA MET A 134 -5.85 -6.75 1.92
C MET A 134 -5.95 -5.58 0.96
N ALA A 135 -5.22 -5.66 -0.15
CA ALA A 135 -5.18 -4.63 -1.18
C ALA A 135 -5.75 -5.16 -2.51
N LYS A 136 -6.44 -4.29 -3.26
CA LYS A 136 -6.83 -4.55 -4.65
C LYS A 136 -6.35 -3.41 -5.54
N ASN A 137 -5.61 -3.77 -6.58
CA ASN A 137 -5.07 -2.82 -7.56
C ASN A 137 -6.04 -2.62 -8.74
N PHE A 138 -6.05 -1.40 -9.27
CA PHE A 138 -6.83 -0.98 -10.43
C PHE A 138 -5.95 -0.12 -11.34
N LYS A 139 -5.82 -0.48 -12.61
CA LYS A 139 -5.21 0.37 -13.63
C LYS A 139 -6.24 1.40 -14.09
N ALA A 140 -5.91 2.68 -14.08
CA ALA A 140 -6.74 3.73 -14.66
C ALA A 140 -6.03 4.36 -15.86
N GLU A 141 -6.69 4.38 -17.02
CA GLU A 141 -6.14 4.91 -18.28
C GLU A 141 -7.10 5.93 -18.89
N TYR A 142 -6.57 7.04 -19.42
CA TYR A 142 -7.43 8.01 -20.10
C TYR A 142 -7.70 7.61 -21.56
N THR A 143 -8.87 7.96 -22.06
CA THR A 143 -9.19 7.97 -23.49
C THR A 143 -9.54 9.39 -23.92
N TYR A 144 -9.27 9.70 -25.18
CA TYR A 144 -9.79 10.90 -25.85
C TYR A 144 -11.30 10.80 -26.08
#